data_AF-A0A1V4KZL3-F1
#
_entry.id   AF-A0A1V4KZL3-F1
#
_cell.length_a   1.000
_cell.length_b   1.000
_cell.length_c   1.000
_cell.angle_alpha   90.00
_cell.angle_beta   90.00
_cell.angle_gamma   90.00
#
_symmetry.space_group_name_H-M   'P 1'
#
loop_
_entity.id
_entity.type
_entity.pdbx_description
1 polymer ?
#
loop_
_entity_poly.entity_id
_entity_poly.type
_entity_poly.pdbx_seq_one_letter_code
_entity_poly.pdbx_strand_id
1 'polypeptide(L)'
;MQTKSKSKEEPDPGDEDSDVEPPAINRYNRKVSVCADAFNPDKEEEDREQRDQLSQVLNAMFERKVKPQEHVIDQGDDGDDFYVIEWGLYDIVVAKDNQLRCVGCCGNHGSFGELDVQ
;
A
#
# COMPACT_ATOMS: atom_id res chain seq x y z
N MET A 1 30.00 -33.46 -58.76
CA MET A 1 29.94 -34.83 -59.31
C MET A 1 29.76 -35.78 -58.15
N GLN A 2 28.86 -36.75 -58.30
CA GLN A 2 28.38 -37.65 -57.25
C GLN A 2 29.41 -38.73 -56.93
N THR A 3 29.51 -39.11 -55.65
CA THR A 3 29.76 -40.48 -55.13
C THR A 3 29.25 -40.46 -53.67
N LYS A 4 28.04 -40.94 -53.33
CA LYS A 4 27.54 -42.33 -53.14
C LYS A 4 28.42 -43.19 -52.21
N SER A 5 27.72 -43.85 -51.27
CA SER A 5 28.03 -45.08 -50.51
C SER A 5 28.23 -44.79 -49.01
N LYS A 6 27.25 -44.98 -48.12
CA LYS A 6 26.54 -46.20 -47.68
C LYS A 6 27.43 -47.12 -46.84
N SER A 7 27.21 -47.13 -45.52
CA SER A 7 27.19 -48.35 -44.70
C SER A 7 26.69 -48.01 -43.29
N LYS A 8 25.62 -48.72 -42.91
CA LYS A 8 25.10 -48.81 -41.55
C LYS A 8 25.98 -49.81 -40.79
N GLU A 9 26.23 -49.56 -39.52
CA GLU A 9 26.53 -50.60 -38.55
C GLU A 9 26.03 -50.13 -37.18
N GLU A 10 24.97 -50.78 -36.70
CA GLU A 10 24.58 -50.75 -35.29
C GLU A 10 25.14 -52.03 -34.68
N PRO A 11 25.81 -51.93 -33.52
CA PRO A 11 25.45 -52.84 -32.44
C PRO A 11 25.28 -52.10 -31.11
N ASP A 12 24.07 -52.23 -30.57
CA ASP A 12 23.68 -52.21 -29.16
C ASP A 12 24.50 -53.25 -28.34
N PRO A 13 24.45 -53.36 -26.99
CA PRO A 13 24.09 -52.45 -25.89
C PRO A 13 25.24 -52.34 -24.86
N GLY A 14 25.22 -51.35 -23.97
CA GLY A 14 26.00 -51.41 -22.73
C GLY A 14 26.27 -50.05 -22.12
N ASP A 15 25.48 -49.70 -21.12
CA ASP A 15 25.65 -48.54 -20.25
C ASP A 15 27.05 -48.54 -19.61
N GLU A 16 27.88 -47.55 -19.95
CA GLU A 16 29.05 -47.17 -19.14
C GLU A 16 29.08 -45.64 -19.01
N ASP A 17 29.04 -45.20 -17.75
CA ASP A 17 29.05 -43.83 -17.26
C ASP A 17 29.81 -42.85 -18.16
N SER A 18 29.10 -41.85 -18.69
CA SER A 18 29.73 -40.63 -19.20
C SER A 18 28.99 -39.44 -18.62
N ASP A 19 29.66 -38.78 -17.67
CA ASP A 19 29.26 -37.57 -16.97
C ASP A 19 28.49 -36.60 -17.89
N VAL A 20 27.20 -36.42 -17.63
CA VAL A 20 26.46 -35.26 -18.12
C VAL A 20 27.04 -34.04 -17.40
N GLU A 21 28.01 -33.37 -18.03
CA GLU A 21 28.38 -32.02 -17.64
C GLU A 21 27.18 -31.10 -17.97
N PRO A 22 26.55 -30.47 -16.95
CA PRO A 22 25.43 -29.57 -17.20
C PRO A 22 25.91 -28.35 -17.99
N PRO A 23 25.06 -27.79 -18.88
CA PRO A 23 25.46 -26.70 -19.75
C PRO A 23 25.94 -25.51 -18.92
N ALA A 24 27.06 -24.92 -19.36
CA ALA A 24 27.62 -23.72 -18.77
C ALA A 24 26.61 -22.57 -18.90
N ILE A 25 25.72 -22.44 -17.90
CA ILE A 25 24.85 -21.29 -17.73
C ILE A 25 25.79 -20.11 -17.51
N ASN A 26 25.87 -19.26 -18.53
CA ASN A 26 26.65 -18.03 -18.52
C ASN A 26 26.21 -17.20 -17.31
N ARG A 27 26.95 -17.33 -16.19
CA ARG A 27 26.59 -16.91 -14.83
C ARG A 27 26.76 -15.41 -14.61
N TYR A 28 26.72 -14.64 -15.68
CA TYR A 28 26.77 -13.18 -15.63
C TYR A 28 25.33 -12.67 -15.66
N ASN A 29 24.85 -12.23 -14.50
CA ASN A 29 23.72 -11.29 -14.31
C ASN A 29 22.31 -11.84 -14.06
N ARG A 30 22.13 -12.72 -13.06
CA ARG A 30 20.85 -12.71 -12.33
C ARG A 30 21.04 -12.96 -10.84
N LYS A 31 21.49 -11.94 -10.12
CA LYS A 31 21.19 -11.87 -8.68
C LYS A 31 19.68 -11.61 -8.58
N VAL A 32 18.90 -12.67 -8.51
CA VAL A 32 17.49 -12.58 -8.10
C VAL A 32 17.53 -12.37 -6.59
N SER A 33 17.35 -11.13 -6.13
CA SER A 33 17.11 -10.87 -4.71
C SER A 33 15.68 -11.30 -4.40
N VAL A 34 15.53 -12.40 -3.67
CA VAL A 34 14.27 -12.77 -3.05
C VAL A 34 14.34 -12.23 -1.62
N CYS A 35 13.53 -11.21 -1.31
CA CYS A 35 13.39 -10.73 0.05
C CYS A 35 12.55 -11.77 0.80
N ALA A 36 13.20 -12.76 1.41
CA ALA A 36 12.57 -13.59 2.43
C ALA A 36 12.70 -12.82 3.75
N ASP A 37 11.65 -12.11 4.13
CA ASP A 37 11.59 -11.54 5.48
C ASP A 37 11.60 -12.72 6.48
N ALA A 38 12.43 -12.63 7.52
CA ALA A 38 12.46 -13.65 8.55
C ALA A 38 11.11 -13.64 9.28
N PHE A 39 10.45 -14.80 9.35
CA PHE A 39 9.22 -14.97 10.11
C PHE A 39 9.48 -14.56 11.57
N ASN A 40 8.99 -13.39 11.95
CA ASN A 40 9.06 -12.87 13.30
C ASN A 40 7.67 -12.99 13.92
N PRO A 41 7.41 -13.98 14.79
CA PRO A 41 6.08 -14.21 15.34
C PRO A 41 5.55 -12.99 16.10
N ASP A 42 6.43 -12.20 16.72
CA ASP A 42 6.04 -10.97 17.42
C ASP A 42 5.55 -9.87 16.47
N LYS A 43 5.99 -9.87 15.19
CA LYS A 43 5.49 -8.91 14.19
C LYS A 43 4.04 -9.21 13.80
N GLU A 44 3.65 -10.48 13.74
CA GLU A 44 2.27 -10.84 13.36
C GLU A 44 1.26 -10.49 14.46
N GLU A 45 1.67 -10.60 15.73
CA GLU A 45 0.87 -10.13 16.86
C GLU A 45 0.76 -8.61 16.88
N GLU A 46 1.87 -7.90 16.66
CA GLU A 46 1.90 -6.44 16.55
C GLU A 46 1.03 -5.93 15.38
N ASP A 47 1.12 -6.55 14.20
CA ASP A 47 0.30 -6.20 13.02
C ASP A 47 -1.20 -6.42 13.30
N ARG A 48 -1.55 -7.46 14.06
CA ARG A 48 -2.94 -7.71 14.46
C ARG A 48 -3.43 -6.63 15.41
N GLU A 49 -2.65 -6.29 16.43
CA GLU A 49 -2.99 -5.25 17.40
C GLU A 49 -3.19 -3.89 16.72
N GLN A 50 -2.29 -3.51 15.80
CA GLN A 50 -2.42 -2.27 15.02
C GLN A 50 -3.69 -2.27 14.16
N ARG A 51 -4.00 -3.38 13.51
CA ARG A 51 -5.21 -3.52 12.70
C ARG A 51 -6.47 -3.43 13.55
N ASP A 52 -6.47 -4.01 14.73
CA ASP A 52 -7.63 -4.00 15.64
C ASP A 52 -7.85 -2.60 16.24
N GLN A 53 -6.79 -1.83 16.48
CA GLN A 53 -6.88 -0.41 16.86
C GLN A 53 -7.46 0.44 15.73
N LEU A 54 -6.97 0.29 14.50
CA LEU A 54 -7.53 1.00 13.34
C LEU A 54 -9.00 0.64 13.11
N SER A 55 -9.35 -0.65 13.25
CA SER A 55 -10.74 -1.12 13.13
C SER A 55 -11.65 -0.47 14.17
N GLN A 56 -11.20 -0.33 15.42
CA GLN A 56 -11.97 0.36 16.47
C GLN A 56 -12.25 1.82 16.09
N VAL A 57 -11.25 2.54 15.58
CA VAL A 57 -11.42 3.92 15.11
C VAL A 57 -12.41 3.98 13.96
N LEU A 58 -12.24 3.14 12.93
CA LEU A 58 -13.14 3.10 11.77
C LEU A 58 -14.59 2.77 12.16
N ASN A 59 -14.79 1.89 13.15
CA ASN A 59 -16.12 1.56 13.65
C ASN A 59 -16.76 2.67 14.50
N ALA A 60 -15.94 3.55 15.07
CA ALA A 60 -16.40 4.71 15.82
C ALA A 60 -16.76 5.90 14.90
N MET A 61 -16.32 5.90 13.64
CA MET A 61 -16.66 6.96 12.69
C MET A 61 -18.09 6.80 12.17
N PHE A 62 -18.84 7.90 12.14
CA PHE A 62 -20.19 7.97 11.60
C PHE A 62 -20.29 9.02 10.48
N GLU A 63 -21.03 8.69 9.43
CA GLU A 63 -21.27 9.61 8.32
C GLU A 63 -22.15 10.78 8.81
N ARG A 64 -21.68 12.02 8.60
CA ARG A 64 -22.47 13.23 8.80
C ARG A 64 -22.75 13.88 7.44
N LYS A 65 -24.03 13.96 7.06
CA LYS A 65 -24.47 14.66 5.87
C LYS A 65 -24.70 16.13 6.18
N VAL A 66 -24.08 17.01 5.41
CA VAL A 66 -24.22 18.47 5.56
C VAL A 66 -24.79 19.07 4.27
N LYS A 67 -25.50 20.19 4.41
CA LYS A 67 -26.04 20.93 3.27
C LYS A 67 -25.07 22.04 2.82
N PRO A 68 -25.18 22.50 1.57
CA PRO A 68 -24.46 23.69 1.13
C PRO A 68 -24.73 24.87 2.08
N GLN A 69 -23.68 25.63 2.42
CA GLN A 69 -23.71 26.77 3.36
C GLN A 69 -24.00 26.39 4.82
N GLU A 70 -24.04 25.11 5.18
CA GLU A 70 -24.12 24.67 6.57
C GLU A 70 -22.76 24.77 7.26
N HIS A 71 -22.77 25.20 8.52
CA HIS A 71 -21.59 25.23 9.36
C HIS A 71 -21.39 23.87 10.01
N VAL A 72 -20.25 23.22 9.75
CA VAL A 72 -19.95 21.89 10.32
C VAL A 72 -19.46 22.03 11.76
N ILE A 73 -18.59 23.02 12.00
CA ILE A 73 -17.99 23.38 13.29
C ILE A 73 -17.97 24.90 13.36
N ASP A 74 -18.35 25.47 14.51
CA ASP A 74 -18.17 26.88 14.80
C ASP A 74 -16.99 27.10 15.77
N GLN A 75 -16.31 28.24 15.61
CA GLN A 75 -15.14 28.55 16.42
C GLN A 75 -15.54 28.78 17.88
N GLY A 76 -14.97 27.98 18.79
CA GLY A 76 -15.25 28.06 20.22
C GLY A 76 -16.24 27.01 20.73
N ASP A 77 -16.74 26.13 19.86
CA ASP A 77 -17.45 24.92 20.27
C ASP A 77 -16.49 23.92 20.93
N ASP A 78 -17.03 23.09 21.84
CA ASP A 78 -16.30 21.99 22.46
C ASP A 78 -15.95 20.95 21.38
N GLY A 79 -14.65 20.73 21.14
CA GLY A 79 -14.11 20.03 19.98
C GLY A 79 -13.97 18.52 20.17
N ASP A 80 -15.07 17.80 20.34
CA ASP A 80 -15.01 16.36 20.66
C ASP A 80 -14.91 15.43 19.44
N ASP A 81 -15.22 15.92 18.23
CA ASP A 81 -15.33 15.12 17.02
C ASP A 81 -14.24 15.46 15.98
N PHE A 82 -13.68 14.42 15.36
CA PHE A 82 -12.79 14.53 14.21
C PHE A 82 -13.52 14.20 12.91
N TYR A 83 -13.39 15.08 11.91
CA TYR A 83 -14.09 14.95 10.64
C TYR A 83 -13.13 14.67 9.49
N VAL A 84 -13.51 13.72 8.64
CA VAL A 84 -12.84 13.42 7.37
C VAL A 84 -13.79 13.71 6.23
N ILE A 85 -13.31 14.43 5.22
CA ILE A 85 -14.10 14.79 4.04
C ILE A 85 -14.13 13.59 3.09
N GLU A 86 -15.28 12.94 2.99
CA GLU A 86 -15.54 11.95 1.93
C GLU A 86 -15.80 12.65 0.60
N TRP A 87 -16.69 13.66 0.59
CA TRP A 87 -17.01 14.45 -0.60
C TRP A 87 -17.52 15.84 -0.23
N GLY A 88 -17.32 16.81 -1.12
CA GLY A 88 -17.75 18.20 -0.96
C GLY A 88 -16.60 19.19 -0.88
N LEU A 89 -16.94 20.47 -0.93
CA LEU A 89 -16.03 21.60 -0.80
C LEU A 89 -16.39 22.39 0.46
N TYR A 90 -15.38 22.71 1.25
CA TYR A 90 -15.52 23.37 2.54
C TYR A 90 -14.54 24.54 2.62
N ASP A 91 -15.02 25.67 3.11
CA ASP A 91 -14.21 26.85 3.37
C ASP A 91 -13.85 26.91 4.86
N ILE A 92 -12.58 27.14 5.16
CA ILE A 92 -12.10 27.34 6.52
C ILE A 92 -12.04 28.84 6.76
N VAL A 93 -12.90 29.33 7.64
CA VAL A 93 -13.00 30.73 8.02
C VAL A 93 -12.63 30.91 9.49
N VAL A 94 -11.81 31.92 9.78
CA VAL A 94 -11.42 32.29 11.15
C VAL A 94 -11.89 33.70 11.43
N ALA A 95 -12.57 33.88 12.56
CA ALA A 95 -12.96 35.20 13.05
C ALA A 95 -11.80 35.79 13.86
N LYS A 96 -11.26 36.94 13.41
CA LYS A 96 -10.24 37.70 14.14
C LYS A 96 -10.55 39.18 14.09
N ASP A 97 -10.52 39.87 15.23
CA ASP A 97 -10.76 41.31 15.34
C ASP A 97 -12.10 41.75 14.69
N ASN A 98 -13.16 40.95 14.90
CA ASN A 98 -14.50 41.16 14.33
C ASN A 98 -14.56 41.10 12.78
N GLN A 99 -13.54 40.54 12.13
CA GLN A 99 -13.47 40.29 10.69
C GLN A 99 -13.34 38.79 10.42
N LEU A 100 -14.14 38.29 9.47
CA LEU A 100 -14.02 36.92 8.96
C LEU A 100 -12.90 36.87 7.91
N ARG A 101 -11.95 35.96 8.10
CA ARG A 101 -10.87 35.69 7.15
C ARG A 101 -11.00 34.25 6.66
N CYS A 102 -11.17 34.05 5.35
CA CYS A 102 -10.98 32.74 4.75
C CYS A 102 -9.48 32.42 4.76
N VAL A 103 -9.11 31.37 5.49
CA VAL A 103 -7.71 30.95 5.69
C VAL A 103 -7.36 29.73 4.85
N GLY A 104 -8.35 29.04 4.29
CA GLY A 104 -8.13 27.90 3.41
C GLY A 104 -9.44 27.32 2.89
N CYS A 105 -9.32 26.35 2.00
CA CYS A 105 -10.41 25.53 1.52
C CYS A 105 -9.97 24.07 1.44
N CYS A 106 -10.86 23.15 1.75
CA CYS A 106 -10.66 21.71 1.67
C CYS A 106 -11.70 21.10 0.73
N GLY A 107 -11.30 20.10 -0.06
CA GLY A 107 -12.17 19.57 -1.09
C GLY A 107 -11.91 18.10 -1.41
N ASN A 108 -12.96 17.27 -1.29
CA ASN A 108 -13.00 15.84 -1.62
C ASN A 108 -11.87 14.97 -1.02
N HIS A 109 -11.11 15.54 -0.09
CA HIS A 109 -10.00 14.97 0.64
C HIS A 109 -9.62 15.96 1.74
N GLY A 110 -9.11 15.43 2.84
CA GLY A 110 -8.65 16.19 4.00
C GLY A 110 -9.47 15.91 5.24
N SER A 111 -8.97 16.41 6.35
CA SER A 111 -9.57 16.25 7.67
C SER A 111 -9.41 17.52 8.48
N PHE A 112 -10.29 17.71 9.45
CA PHE A 112 -10.29 18.85 10.37
C PHE A 112 -10.90 18.43 11.72
N GLY A 113 -10.66 19.22 12.77
CA GLY A 113 -11.08 18.89 14.14
C GLY A 113 -9.98 18.24 15.00
N GLU A 114 -8.73 18.20 14.56
CA GLU A 114 -7.58 17.73 15.37
C GLU A 114 -7.19 18.70 16.50
N LEU A 115 -7.63 19.96 16.42
CA LEU A 115 -7.27 20.99 17.38
C LEU A 115 -8.16 20.91 18.62
N ASP A 116 -7.79 20.05 19.57
CA ASP A 116 -8.18 20.19 20.97
C ASP A 116 -6.95 20.03 21.87
N VAL A 117 -6.34 21.16 22.23
CA VAL A 117 -5.35 21.22 23.31
C VAL A 117 -5.54 22.56 24.03
N GLN A 118 -6.02 22.47 25.28
CA GLN A 118 -6.09 23.57 26.27
C GLN A 118 -4.77 24.35 26.40
#